data_AF-A0A660RSN9-F1
#
_entry.id   AF-A0A660RSN9-F1
#
_cell.length_a   1.000
_cell.length_b   1.000
_cell.length_c   1.000
_cell.angle_alpha   90.00
_cell.angle_beta   90.00
_cell.angle_gamma   90.00
#
_symmetry.space_group_name_H-M   'P 1'
#
loop_
_entity.id
_entity.type
_entity.pdbx_description
1 polymer ?
#
loop_
_entity_poly.entity_id
_entity_poly.type
_entity_poly.pdbx_seq_one_letter_code
_entity_poly.pdbx_strand_id
1 'polypeptide(L)'
;QLVKDLARALRMRIEMRQIGVRNETVLIGGIGLCGREFCCAKFLRNFTPLSIKMAKAQGLILDPNKISGPCGRLLCCLAYEYPIYKEFLDQLPKIGSKIKINGETYKISKYNIFQKLAYIENKEGVIIPVPVEEIKHYVEEFTEEIPESEELKTLEEE
;
A
#
# COMPACT_ATOMS: atom_id res chain seq x y z
N GLN A 1 31.42 -29.14 -0.44
CA GLN A 1 32.08 -29.87 -1.52
C GLN A 1 32.15 -29.05 -2.82
N LEU A 2 31.02 -28.56 -3.35
CA LEU A 2 30.92 -27.86 -4.64
C LEU A 2 31.92 -26.70 -4.90
N VAL A 3 32.17 -25.81 -3.93
CA VAL A 3 33.15 -24.71 -4.09
C VAL A 3 34.54 -25.25 -4.43
N LYS A 4 34.96 -26.33 -3.75
CA LYS A 4 36.29 -26.95 -3.94
C LYS A 4 36.40 -27.62 -5.31
N ASP A 5 35.31 -28.26 -5.75
CA ASP A 5 35.26 -28.94 -7.06
C ASP A 5 35.33 -27.91 -8.20
N LEU A 6 34.56 -26.81 -8.11
CA LEU A 6 34.58 -25.72 -9.08
C LEU A 6 35.92 -24.98 -9.09
N ALA A 7 36.51 -24.71 -7.93
CA ALA A 7 37.81 -24.05 -7.84
C ALA A 7 38.92 -24.91 -8.48
N ARG A 8 38.88 -26.24 -8.31
CA ARG A 8 39.81 -27.17 -8.94
C ARG A 8 39.63 -27.23 -10.46
N ALA A 9 38.39 -27.28 -10.94
CA ALA A 9 38.09 -27.35 -12.37
C ALA A 9 38.43 -26.05 -13.11
N LEU A 10 38.10 -24.90 -12.52
CA LEU A 10 38.26 -23.58 -13.15
C LEU A 10 39.62 -22.93 -12.88
N ARG A 11 40.40 -23.44 -11.91
CA ARG A 11 41.69 -22.87 -11.46
C ARG A 11 41.59 -21.39 -11.08
N MET A 12 40.46 -21.01 -10.50
CA MET A 12 40.13 -19.64 -10.08
C MET A 12 39.62 -19.64 -8.65
N ARG A 13 39.76 -18.49 -7.96
CA ARG A 13 39.13 -18.29 -6.65
C ARG A 13 37.63 -18.16 -6.83
N ILE A 14 36.88 -19.14 -6.31
CA ILE A 14 35.41 -19.13 -6.34
C ILE A 14 34.87 -18.68 -4.99
N GLU A 15 34.02 -17.65 -5.00
CA GLU A 15 33.28 -17.18 -3.83
C GLU A 15 31.78 -17.43 -4.07
N MET A 16 31.15 -18.25 -3.22
CA MET A 16 29.70 -18.39 -3.22
C MET A 16 29.09 -17.38 -2.26
N ARG A 17 28.02 -16.72 -2.71
CA ARG A 17 27.21 -15.84 -1.87
C ARG A 17 25.78 -16.31 -1.88
N GLN A 18 25.18 -16.41 -0.70
CA GLN A 18 23.74 -16.61 -0.60
C GLN A 18 23.06 -15.28 -0.92
N ILE A 19 22.14 -15.30 -1.87
CA ILE A 19 21.29 -14.16 -2.20
C ILE A 19 19.87 -14.42 -1.70
N GLY A 20 19.21 -13.38 -1.19
CA GLY A 20 17.80 -13.48 -0.81
C GLY A 20 16.90 -13.55 -2.06
N VAL A 21 15.70 -14.12 -1.90
CA VAL A 21 14.71 -14.31 -2.97
C VAL A 21 14.40 -13.03 -3.77
N ARG A 22 14.41 -11.86 -3.11
CA ARG A 22 14.22 -10.58 -3.81
C ARG A 22 15.43 -10.20 -4.66
N ASN A 23 16.64 -10.43 -4.17
CA ASN A 23 17.86 -10.12 -4.92
C ASN A 23 18.00 -11.04 -6.13
N GLU A 24 17.58 -12.30 -6.01
CA GLU A 24 17.44 -13.20 -7.15
C GLU A 24 16.47 -12.63 -8.20
N THR A 25 15.30 -12.16 -7.78
CA THR A 25 14.32 -11.50 -8.68
C THR A 25 14.88 -10.22 -9.32
N VAL A 26 15.75 -9.47 -8.62
CA VAL A 26 16.43 -8.30 -9.19
C VAL A 26 17.40 -8.70 -10.29
N LEU A 27 18.16 -9.78 -10.12
CA LEU A 27 19.11 -10.28 -11.11
C LEU A 27 18.41 -10.83 -12.35
N ILE A 28 17.31 -11.55 -12.16
CA ILE A 28 16.50 -12.10 -13.27
C ILE A 28 15.76 -10.97 -13.99
N GLY A 29 15.25 -9.99 -13.23
CA GLY A 29 14.36 -8.96 -13.76
C GLY A 29 13.00 -9.54 -14.15
N GLY A 30 12.15 -8.70 -14.76
CA GLY A 30 10.83 -9.11 -15.21
C GLY A 30 9.79 -8.00 -15.14
N ILE A 31 8.54 -8.35 -15.44
CA ILE A 31 7.40 -7.43 -15.53
C ILE A 31 6.45 -7.71 -14.37
N GLY A 32 6.15 -6.68 -13.58
CA GLY A 32 5.21 -6.72 -12.46
C GLY A 32 3.75 -6.75 -12.90
N LEU A 33 2.86 -6.93 -11.93
CA LEU A 33 1.40 -6.97 -12.14
C LEU A 33 0.85 -5.68 -12.76
N CYS A 34 1.57 -4.57 -12.62
CA CYS A 34 1.25 -3.27 -13.23
C CYS A 34 1.69 -3.14 -14.70
N GLY A 35 2.26 -4.19 -15.31
CA GLY A 35 2.74 -4.19 -16.69
C GLY A 35 4.08 -3.46 -16.89
N ARG A 36 4.73 -3.02 -15.81
CA ARG A 36 6.05 -2.35 -15.84
C ARG A 36 7.14 -3.27 -15.30
N GLU A 37 8.39 -2.97 -15.63
CA GLU A 37 9.56 -3.64 -15.04
C GLU A 37 9.49 -3.63 -13.51
N PHE A 38 10.00 -4.68 -12.86
CA PHE A 38 10.04 -4.76 -11.40
C PHE A 38 10.72 -3.52 -10.80
N CYS A 39 10.04 -2.84 -9.87
CA CYS A 39 10.56 -1.62 -9.27
C CYS A 39 11.93 -1.85 -8.62
N CYS A 40 12.12 -3.03 -7.99
CA CYS A 40 13.38 -3.44 -7.37
C CYS A 40 14.53 -3.67 -8.36
N ALA A 41 14.23 -4.05 -9.60
CA ALA A 41 15.23 -4.19 -10.67
C ALA A 41 15.52 -2.85 -11.36
N LYS A 42 14.52 -1.98 -11.45
CA LYS A 42 14.61 -0.72 -12.19
C LYS A 42 15.24 0.43 -11.41
N PHE A 43 14.66 0.80 -10.27
CA PHE A 43 15.03 2.04 -9.56
C PHE A 43 15.07 1.91 -8.04
N LEU A 44 14.30 0.99 -7.45
CA LEU A 44 14.15 0.87 -6.00
C LEU A 44 15.24 -0.05 -5.41
N ARG A 45 16.39 0.52 -5.05
CA ARG A 45 17.54 -0.22 -4.49
C ARG A 45 17.54 -0.30 -2.97
N ASN A 46 16.91 0.66 -2.30
CA ASN A 46 16.82 0.72 -0.85
C ASN A 46 15.45 0.19 -0.42
N PHE A 47 15.46 -0.84 0.42
CA PHE A 47 14.24 -1.49 0.90
C PHE A 47 13.98 -1.11 2.34
N THR A 48 12.83 -0.50 2.55
CA THR A 48 12.22 -0.42 3.88
C THR A 48 11.44 -1.71 4.16
N PRO A 49 11.31 -2.10 5.45
CA PRO A 49 10.42 -3.17 5.84
C PRO A 49 8.98 -2.89 5.35
N LEU A 50 8.40 -3.86 4.67
CA LEU A 50 7.03 -3.78 4.17
C LEU A 50 6.07 -4.32 5.22
N SER A 51 4.90 -3.70 5.36
CA SER A 51 3.86 -4.15 6.27
C SER A 51 2.50 -4.20 5.58
N ILE A 52 1.62 -5.07 6.08
CA ILE A 52 0.23 -5.18 5.61
C ILE A 52 -0.53 -3.86 5.83
N LYS A 53 -0.15 -3.07 6.86
CA LYS A 53 -0.72 -1.74 7.12
C LYS A 53 -0.57 -0.81 5.92
N MET A 54 0.53 -0.90 5.16
CA MET A 54 0.74 -0.10 3.94
C MET A 54 -0.27 -0.46 2.85
N ALA A 55 -0.54 -1.76 2.65
CA ALA A 55 -1.54 -2.21 1.68
C ALA A 55 -2.95 -1.74 2.07
N LYS A 56 -3.28 -1.81 3.37
CA LYS A 56 -4.56 -1.31 3.90
C LYS A 56 -4.73 0.20 3.68
N ALA A 57 -3.69 0.99 3.96
CA ALA A 57 -3.72 2.44 3.75
C ALA A 57 -3.91 2.82 2.27
N GLN A 58 -3.44 1.98 1.34
CA GLN A 58 -3.62 2.16 -0.10
C GLN A 58 -4.96 1.64 -0.63
N GLY A 59 -5.83 1.11 0.24
CA GLY A 59 -7.13 0.56 -0.13
C GLY A 59 -7.04 -0.71 -0.96
N LEU A 60 -5.95 -1.47 -0.85
CA LEU A 60 -5.78 -2.74 -1.55
C LEU A 60 -6.49 -3.88 -0.80
N ILE A 61 -7.05 -4.81 -1.56
CA ILE A 61 -7.60 -6.05 -1.03
C ILE A 61 -6.44 -6.90 -0.48
N LEU A 62 -6.59 -7.41 0.75
CA LEU A 62 -5.58 -8.20 1.45
C LEU A 62 -5.50 -9.66 0.95
N ASP A 63 -5.63 -9.87 -0.37
CA ASP A 63 -5.40 -11.15 -1.02
C ASP A 63 -3.89 -11.30 -1.29
N PRO A 64 -3.22 -12.34 -0.76
CA PRO A 64 -1.80 -12.58 -0.99
C PRO A 64 -1.41 -12.57 -2.47
N ASN A 65 -2.28 -13.02 -3.38
CA ASN A 65 -2.01 -13.03 -4.82
C ASN A 65 -1.97 -11.63 -5.44
N LYS A 66 -2.63 -10.65 -4.81
CA LYS A 66 -2.71 -9.26 -5.27
C LYS A 66 -1.65 -8.37 -4.65
N ILE A 67 -1.21 -8.66 -3.43
CA ILE A 67 -0.25 -7.82 -2.68
C ILE A 67 1.17 -8.39 -2.63
N SER A 68 1.40 -9.60 -3.14
CA SER A 68 2.72 -10.23 -3.21
C SER A 68 3.35 -10.06 -4.59
N GLY A 69 4.63 -9.74 -4.61
CA GLY A 69 5.43 -9.72 -5.82
C GLY A 69 5.96 -11.12 -6.18
N PRO A 70 6.55 -11.27 -7.39
CA PRO A 70 7.07 -12.57 -7.87
C PRO A 70 8.16 -13.19 -6.99
N CYS A 71 8.85 -12.37 -6.19
CA CYS A 71 9.81 -12.83 -5.18
C CYS A 71 9.17 -13.51 -3.94
N GLY A 72 7.83 -13.67 -3.91
CA GLY A 72 7.10 -14.25 -2.78
C GLY A 72 6.97 -13.35 -1.55
N ARG A 73 7.40 -12.09 -1.64
CA ARG A 73 7.24 -11.06 -0.58
C ARG A 73 6.26 -9.99 -1.02
N LEU A 74 5.78 -9.17 -0.09
CA LEU A 74 4.97 -7.99 -0.38
C LEU A 74 5.58 -7.12 -1.49
N LEU A 75 4.71 -6.51 -2.29
CA LEU A 75 5.07 -5.62 -3.38
C LEU A 75 5.90 -4.44 -2.87
N CYS A 76 7.06 -4.22 -3.50
CA CYS A 76 7.97 -3.14 -3.10
C CYS A 76 7.43 -1.73 -3.45
N CYS A 77 6.48 -1.62 -4.38
CA CYS A 77 5.78 -0.37 -4.66
C CYS A 77 4.91 0.10 -3.49
N LEU A 78 4.45 -0.80 -2.61
CA LEU A 78 3.68 -0.41 -1.41
C LEU A 78 4.48 0.58 -0.56
N ALA A 79 5.74 0.24 -0.24
CA ALA A 79 6.61 1.14 0.52
C ALA A 79 6.93 2.44 -0.25
N TYR A 80 7.08 2.37 -1.56
CA TYR A 80 7.41 3.52 -2.39
C TYR A 80 6.27 4.55 -2.41
N GLU A 81 5.03 4.09 -2.56
CA GLU A 81 3.85 4.93 -2.68
C GLU A 81 3.28 5.35 -1.31
N TYR A 82 3.56 4.58 -0.25
CA TYR A 82 3.00 4.80 1.08
C TYR A 82 3.14 6.24 1.62
N PRO A 83 4.28 6.94 1.50
CA PRO A 83 4.39 8.33 1.99
C PRO A 83 3.37 9.27 1.34
N ILE A 84 3.13 9.11 0.03
CA ILE A 84 2.19 9.93 -0.75
C ILE A 84 0.76 9.66 -0.29
N TYR A 85 0.40 8.39 -0.12
CA TYR A 85 -0.91 8.01 0.40
C TYR A 85 -1.14 8.52 1.81
N LYS A 86 -0.13 8.37 2.68
CA LYS A 86 -0.21 8.81 4.07
C LYS A 86 -0.41 10.32 4.15
N GLU A 87 0.43 11.10 3.46
CA GLU A 87 0.33 12.57 3.45
C GLU A 87 -1.04 13.05 2.93
N PHE A 88 -1.55 12.39 1.90
CA PHE A 88 -2.87 12.71 1.36
C PHE A 88 -4.00 12.42 2.35
N LEU A 89 -3.95 11.28 3.05
CA LEU A 89 -5.00 10.87 4.00
C LEU A 89 -4.90 11.58 5.35
N ASP A 90 -3.70 11.95 5.81
CA ASP A 90 -3.46 12.62 7.10
C ASP A 90 -4.19 13.97 7.20
N GLN A 91 -4.48 14.62 6.07
CA GLN A 91 -5.19 15.89 6.00
C GLN A 91 -6.71 15.75 5.84
N LEU A 92 -7.24 14.52 5.85
CA LEU A 92 -8.63 14.22 5.52
C LEU A 92 -9.32 13.42 6.63
N PRO A 93 -10.66 13.52 6.74
CA PRO A 93 -11.40 12.68 7.67
C PRO A 93 -11.26 11.21 7.31
N LYS A 94 -11.34 10.36 8.33
CA LYS A 94 -11.30 8.90 8.14
C LYS A 94 -12.44 8.46 7.23
N ILE A 95 -12.18 7.43 6.43
CA ILE A 95 -13.24 6.74 5.68
C ILE A 95 -14.28 6.22 6.70
N GLY A 96 -15.55 6.48 6.42
CA GLY A 96 -16.67 6.18 7.32
C GLY A 96 -17.12 7.35 8.20
N SER A 97 -16.32 8.42 8.32
CA SER A 97 -16.72 9.65 9.00
C SER A 97 -17.94 10.28 8.33
N LYS A 98 -18.77 10.96 9.13
CA LYS A 98 -19.91 11.73 8.65
C LYS A 98 -19.51 13.20 8.54
N ILE A 99 -19.87 13.84 7.44
CA ILE A 99 -19.67 15.26 7.20
C ILE A 99 -21.01 15.90 6.85
N LYS A 100 -21.15 17.21 7.11
CA LYS A 100 -22.31 17.98 6.68
C LYS A 100 -21.93 18.89 5.52
N ILE A 101 -22.74 18.86 4.47
CA ILE A 101 -22.61 19.74 3.31
C ILE A 101 -23.98 20.37 3.10
N ASN A 102 -24.06 21.70 3.13
CA ASN A 102 -25.31 22.46 2.95
C ASN A 102 -26.47 21.99 3.86
N GLY A 103 -26.16 21.57 5.09
CA GLY A 103 -27.14 21.10 6.08
C GLY A 103 -27.50 19.62 5.98
N GLU A 104 -27.13 18.92 4.90
CA GLU A 104 -27.33 17.48 4.74
C GLU A 104 -26.12 16.69 5.23
N THR A 105 -26.37 15.51 5.80
CA THR A 105 -25.31 14.63 6.32
C THR A 105 -24.95 13.55 5.32
N TYR A 106 -23.66 13.43 5.05
CA TYR A 106 -23.08 12.45 4.15
C TYR A 106 -22.04 11.61 4.87
N LYS A 107 -21.87 10.36 4.46
CA LYS A 107 -20.82 9.46 4.94
C LYS A 107 -19.71 9.37 3.90
N ILE A 108 -18.46 9.47 4.31
CA ILE A 108 -17.33 9.29 3.40
C ILE A 108 -17.17 7.79 3.11
N SER A 109 -17.34 7.40 1.85
CA SER A 109 -17.25 6.01 1.40
C SER A 109 -15.84 5.64 0.94
N LYS A 110 -15.21 6.49 0.12
CA LYS A 110 -13.89 6.22 -0.46
C LYS A 110 -13.19 7.52 -0.90
N TYR A 111 -11.86 7.50 -0.94
CA TYR A 111 -11.06 8.51 -1.62
C TYR A 111 -10.43 7.98 -2.92
N ASN A 112 -10.32 8.85 -3.91
CA ASN A 112 -9.47 8.68 -5.07
C ASN A 112 -8.34 9.70 -5.02
N ILE A 113 -7.15 9.23 -4.69
CA ILE A 113 -5.95 10.05 -4.55
C ILE A 113 -5.48 10.68 -5.88
N PHE A 114 -5.62 9.95 -7.00
CA PHE A 114 -5.14 10.40 -8.30
C PHE A 114 -5.99 11.53 -8.87
N GLN A 115 -7.30 11.48 -8.62
CA GLN A 115 -8.24 12.51 -9.06
C GLN A 115 -8.50 13.58 -7.98
N LYS A 116 -7.97 13.39 -6.76
CA LYS A 116 -8.29 14.20 -5.58
C LYS A 116 -9.80 14.34 -5.36
N LEU A 117 -10.50 13.21 -5.47
CA LEU A 117 -11.95 13.13 -5.26
C LEU A 117 -12.26 12.31 -4.02
N ALA A 118 -13.30 12.71 -3.32
CA ALA A 118 -13.92 11.96 -2.24
C ALA A 118 -15.32 11.54 -2.67
N TYR A 119 -15.64 10.27 -2.46
CA TYR A 119 -16.95 9.71 -2.72
C TYR A 119 -17.74 9.72 -1.43
N ILE A 120 -18.79 10.53 -1.40
CA ILE A 120 -19.67 10.69 -0.24
C ILE A 120 -21.02 10.02 -0.53
N GLU A 121 -21.59 9.40 0.49
CA GLU A 121 -22.84 8.64 0.41
C GLU A 121 -23.91 9.35 1.24
N ASN A 122 -25.06 9.65 0.63
CA ASN A 122 -26.20 10.22 1.34
C ASN A 122 -27.00 9.12 2.09
N LYS A 123 -28.08 9.51 2.78
CA LYS A 123 -28.95 8.54 3.49
C LYS A 123 -29.68 7.55 2.57
N GLU A 124 -29.78 7.87 1.28
CA GLU A 124 -30.46 7.06 0.26
C GLU A 124 -29.48 6.09 -0.44
N GLY A 125 -28.19 6.08 -0.06
CA GLY A 125 -27.16 5.25 -0.67
C GLY A 125 -26.61 5.77 -1.99
N VAL A 126 -26.97 7.00 -2.38
CA VAL A 126 -26.45 7.65 -3.58
C VAL A 126 -25.03 8.13 -3.32
N ILE A 127 -24.11 7.70 -4.18
CA ILE A 127 -22.70 8.07 -4.10
C ILE A 127 -22.43 9.27 -5.00
N ILE A 128 -21.90 10.34 -4.42
CA ILE A 128 -21.59 11.61 -5.10
C ILE A 128 -20.08 11.85 -5.01
N PRO A 129 -19.38 12.07 -6.13
CA PRO A 129 -17.97 12.47 -6.12
C PRO A 129 -17.85 13.98 -5.87
N VAL A 130 -17.00 14.37 -4.92
CA VAL A 130 -16.76 15.77 -4.54
C VAL A 130 -15.25 16.03 -4.48
N PRO A 131 -14.74 17.20 -4.92
CA PRO A 131 -13.35 17.57 -4.75
C PRO A 131 -12.91 17.53 -3.29
N VAL A 132 -11.71 17.01 -3.04
CA VAL A 132 -11.16 16.86 -1.69
C VAL A 132 -10.91 18.21 -1.02
N GLU A 133 -10.59 19.24 -1.81
CA GLU A 133 -10.44 20.62 -1.34
C GLU A 133 -11.73 21.15 -0.70
N GLU A 134 -12.89 20.82 -1.25
CA GLU A 134 -14.19 21.22 -0.68
C GLU A 134 -14.43 20.52 0.66
N ILE A 135 -14.07 19.23 0.78
CA ILE A 135 -14.20 18.49 2.05
C ILE A 135 -13.41 19.15 3.16
N LYS A 136 -12.19 19.63 2.91
CA LYS A 136 -11.38 20.27 3.94
C LYS A 136 -12.08 21.47 4.59
N HIS A 137 -12.86 22.23 3.83
CA HIS A 137 -13.65 23.34 4.36
C HIS A 137 -14.80 22.89 5.27
N TYR A 138 -15.42 21.75 4.99
CA TYR A 138 -16.53 21.22 5.79
C TYR A 138 -16.08 20.51 7.07
N VAL A 139 -14.81 20.13 7.17
CA VAL A 139 -14.23 19.44 8.35
C VAL A 139 -14.04 20.40 9.52
N GLU A 140 -13.84 21.69 9.27
CA GLU A 140 -13.67 22.70 10.32
C GLU A 140 -14.96 22.92 11.15
N GLU A 141 -16.13 22.48 10.67
CA GLU A 141 -17.40 22.72 11.37
C GLU A 141 -17.87 21.58 12.28
N PHE A 142 -17.55 20.30 12.02
CA PHE A 142 -17.99 19.19 12.88
C PHE A 142 -17.20 17.90 12.62
N THR A 143 -16.36 17.51 13.57
CA THR A 143 -15.88 16.13 13.69
C THR A 143 -16.35 15.55 15.03
N GLU A 144 -17.48 14.84 15.01
CA GLU A 144 -17.71 13.80 16.01
C GLU A 144 -16.82 12.62 15.63
N GLU A 145 -15.73 12.43 16.37
CA GLU A 145 -14.96 11.20 16.32
C GLU A 145 -15.86 10.05 16.78
N ILE A 146 -16.18 9.12 15.89
CA ILE A 146 -16.82 7.86 16.31
C ILE A 146 -15.74 7.05 17.05
N PRO A 147 -15.99 6.60 18.29
CA PRO A 147 -15.06 5.74 19.02
C PRO A 147 -14.75 4.50 18.20
N GLU A 148 -13.47 4.19 18.11
CA GLU A 148 -12.93 3.01 17.43
C GLU A 148 -13.59 1.77 18.05
N SER A 149 -14.58 1.19 17.36
CA SER A 149 -15.27 0.01 17.86
C SER A 149 -14.29 -1.15 17.93
N GLU A 150 -14.22 -1.67 19.15
CA GLU A 150 -13.31 -2.66 19.70
C GLU A 150 -13.55 -4.05 19.09
N GLU A 151 -13.16 -4.29 17.83
CA GLU A 151 -13.42 -5.57 17.14
C GLU A 151 -12.20 -6.22 16.45
N LEU A 152 -10.96 -5.83 16.77
CA LEU A 152 -9.78 -6.51 16.20
C LEU A 152 -8.69 -6.94 17.20
N LYS A 153 -9.05 -7.15 18.47
CA LYS A 153 -8.14 -7.79 19.45
C LYS A 153 -8.06 -9.32 19.36
N THR A 154 -8.73 -9.98 18.41
CA THR A 154 -8.80 -11.47 18.37
C THR A 154 -7.96 -12.16 17.31
N LEU A 155 -7.02 -11.49 16.63
CA LEU A 155 -6.16 -12.16 15.63
C LEU A 155 -4.66 -11.83 15.75
N GLU A 156 -4.21 -11.25 16.87
CA GLU A 156 -2.78 -11.11 17.18
C GLU A 156 -2.22 -12.27 18.05
N GLU A 157 -3.04 -13.29 18.33
CA GLU A 157 -2.59 -14.55 18.94
C GLU A 157 -3.13 -15.73 18.14
N GLU A 158 -2.47 -16.07 17.03
CA GLU A 158 -2.22 -17.44 16.55
C GLU A 158 -1.25 -17.45 15.35
#